data_AF-A0A433QG40-F1
#
_entry.id   AF-A0A433QG40-F1
#
_cell.length_a   1.000
_cell.length_b   1.000
_cell.length_c   1.000
_cell.angle_alpha   90.00
_cell.angle_beta   90.00
_cell.angle_gamma   90.00
#
_symmetry.space_group_name_H-M   'P 1'
#
loop_
_entity.id
_entity.type
_entity.pdbx_description
1 polymer ?
#
loop_
_entity_poly.entity_id
_entity_poly.type
_entity_poly.pdbx_seq_one_letter_code
_entity_poly.pdbx_strand_id
1 'polypeptide(L)'
;MSNSDIGDRIITARKEAESLKERIRQRRDALADTTLRTMSSEIEPLPRIVMKVRRTLKGHLAKIYAMHWASDKRHLVSASQDGKLIVWDAYTTNKVHAIPLRSSWVMTCAYAPSGGFVACGGLDNICSIYNLKTRDGPVRAARELSAHTGYLSCCRFINDRQILTSSGDMSCMLWDIDAGVKIEEFIDHTGDVMR
;
A
#
# COMPACT_ATOMS: atom_id res chain seq x y z
N MET A 1 -0.75 39.87 -19.96
CA MET A 1 -0.93 38.65 -20.79
C MET A 1 -2.41 38.52 -21.08
N SER A 2 -2.81 38.52 -22.36
CA SER A 2 -4.22 38.45 -22.75
C SER A 2 -4.73 37.00 -22.68
N ASN A 3 -6.02 36.78 -22.44
CA ASN A 3 -6.61 35.44 -22.41
C ASN A 3 -6.39 34.62 -23.71
N SER A 4 -6.15 35.28 -24.84
CA SER A 4 -5.82 34.64 -26.12
C SER A 4 -4.47 33.92 -26.08
N ASP A 5 -3.46 34.54 -25.46
CA ASP A 5 -2.09 34.00 -25.35
C ASP A 5 -2.02 32.74 -24.48
N ILE A 6 -2.87 32.66 -23.45
CA ILE A 6 -2.99 31.47 -22.59
C ILE A 6 -3.62 30.30 -23.37
N GLY A 7 -4.64 30.56 -24.19
CA GLY A 7 -5.30 29.55 -25.01
C GLY A 7 -4.36 28.89 -26.01
N ASP A 8 -3.57 29.69 -26.72
CA ASP A 8 -2.61 29.21 -27.71
C ASP A 8 -1.48 28.38 -27.07
N ARG A 9 -1.01 28.80 -25.88
CA ARG A 9 -0.04 28.04 -25.10
C ARG A 9 -0.58 26.68 -24.66
N ILE A 10 -1.85 26.60 -24.24
CA ILE A 10 -2.49 25.32 -23.87
C ILE A 10 -2.58 24.39 -25.08
N ILE A 11 -3.00 24.90 -26.23
CA ILE A 11 -3.10 24.09 -27.46
C ILE A 11 -1.73 23.55 -27.86
N THR A 12 -0.70 24.39 -27.80
CA THR A 12 0.68 24.00 -28.13
C THR A 12 1.19 22.90 -27.18
N ALA A 13 1.02 23.08 -25.87
CA ALA A 13 1.43 22.09 -24.87
C ALA A 13 0.70 20.74 -25.04
N ARG A 14 -0.60 20.76 -25.38
CA ARG A 14 -1.36 19.53 -25.65
C ARG A 14 -0.82 18.79 -26.88
N LYS A 15 -0.53 19.51 -27.97
CA LYS A 15 0.05 18.92 -29.18
C LYS A 15 1.42 18.30 -28.89
N GLU A 16 2.24 18.97 -28.09
CA GLU A 16 3.55 18.46 -27.66
C GLU A 16 3.41 17.19 -26.83
N ALA A 17 2.50 17.17 -25.84
CA ALA A 17 2.26 16.00 -25.01
C ALA A 17 1.79 14.77 -25.84
N GLU A 18 0.88 14.97 -26.80
CA GLU A 18 0.45 13.88 -27.69
C GLU A 18 1.57 13.41 -28.62
N SER A 19 2.41 14.31 -29.14
CA SER A 19 3.59 13.95 -29.92
C SER A 19 4.59 13.12 -29.11
N LEU A 20 4.84 13.50 -27.85
CA LEU A 20 5.71 12.74 -26.95
C LEU A 20 5.14 11.36 -26.61
N LYS A 21 3.83 11.26 -26.34
CA LYS A 21 3.15 9.97 -26.13
C LYS A 21 3.30 9.05 -27.34
N GLU A 22 3.12 9.58 -28.54
CA GLU A 22 3.25 8.81 -29.77
C GLU A 22 4.71 8.37 -30.01
N ARG A 23 5.70 9.24 -29.74
CA ARG A 23 7.12 8.86 -29.79
C ARG A 23 7.45 7.72 -28.81
N ILE A 24 6.93 7.77 -27.59
CA ILE A 24 7.09 6.69 -26.60
C ILE A 24 6.44 5.40 -27.11
N ARG A 25 5.23 5.49 -27.67
CA ARG A 25 4.52 4.34 -28.24
C ARG A 25 5.31 3.70 -29.38
N GLN A 26 5.76 4.50 -30.35
CA GLN A 26 6.57 4.02 -31.47
C GLN A 26 7.85 3.34 -31.00
N ARG A 27 8.54 3.92 -30.00
CA ARG A 27 9.76 3.30 -29.44
C ARG A 27 9.45 1.99 -28.72
N ARG A 28 8.35 1.92 -27.97
CA ARG A 28 7.91 0.70 -27.30
C ARG A 28 7.59 -0.39 -28.33
N ASP A 29 6.86 -0.04 -29.38
CA ASP A 29 6.45 -1.00 -30.41
C ASP A 29 7.66 -1.46 -31.25
N ALA A 30 8.64 -0.58 -31.51
CA ALA A 30 9.91 -0.95 -32.16
C ALA A 30 10.80 -1.86 -31.30
N LEU A 31 10.69 -1.80 -29.97
CA LEU A 31 11.39 -2.68 -29.04
C LEU A 31 10.60 -3.96 -28.70
N ALA A 32 9.34 -4.05 -29.12
CA ALA A 32 8.47 -5.20 -28.86
C ALA A 32 8.66 -6.30 -29.93
N ASP A 33 9.87 -6.84 -30.00
CA ASP A 33 10.29 -7.88 -30.96
C ASP A 33 9.65 -9.25 -30.71
N THR A 34 9.31 -9.55 -29.45
CA THR A 34 8.72 -10.82 -29.02
C THR A 34 7.84 -10.64 -27.78
N THR A 35 7.23 -11.73 -27.32
CA THR A 35 6.48 -11.76 -26.07
C THR A 35 7.08 -12.76 -25.10
N LEU A 36 6.86 -12.54 -23.79
CA LEU A 36 7.26 -13.49 -22.76
C LEU A 36 6.69 -14.90 -23.03
N ARG A 37 5.46 -14.98 -23.55
CA ARG A 37 4.81 -16.25 -23.92
C ARG A 37 5.54 -16.99 -25.03
N THR A 38 6.00 -16.28 -26.06
CA THR A 38 6.76 -16.86 -27.16
C THR A 38 8.10 -17.38 -26.66
N MET A 39 8.79 -16.59 -25.83
CA MET A 39 10.08 -16.98 -25.23
C MET A 39 9.96 -18.13 -24.24
N SER A 40 8.84 -18.25 -23.53
CA SER A 40 8.60 -19.34 -22.60
C SER A 40 8.00 -20.60 -23.24
N SER A 41 7.95 -20.69 -24.58
CA SER A 41 7.26 -21.79 -25.28
C SER A 41 7.91 -23.15 -25.06
N GLU A 42 9.22 -23.17 -24.83
CA GLU A 42 10.01 -24.37 -24.55
C GLU A 42 10.03 -24.74 -23.06
N ILE A 43 9.50 -23.87 -22.18
CA ILE A 43 9.45 -24.13 -20.75
C ILE A 43 8.32 -25.12 -20.47
N GLU A 44 8.66 -26.23 -19.82
CA GLU A 44 7.70 -27.24 -19.42
C GLU A 44 6.60 -26.62 -18.52
N PRO A 45 5.31 -26.86 -18.83
CA PRO A 45 4.23 -26.33 -18.01
C PRO A 45 4.29 -26.91 -16.60
N LEU A 46 4.02 -26.05 -15.60
CA LEU A 46 3.93 -26.51 -14.22
C LEU A 46 2.89 -27.63 -14.08
N PRO A 47 3.18 -28.68 -13.32
CA PRO A 47 2.19 -29.71 -13.03
C PRO A 47 1.01 -29.11 -12.28
N ARG A 48 -0.13 -29.82 -12.27
CA ARG A 48 -1.32 -29.38 -11.55
C ARG A 48 -1.01 -29.17 -10.06
N ILE A 49 -0.99 -27.91 -9.62
CA ILE A 49 -0.77 -27.54 -8.22
C ILE A 49 -2.10 -27.66 -7.46
N VAL A 50 -2.18 -28.62 -6.54
CA VAL A 50 -3.36 -28.79 -5.66
C VAL A 50 -3.11 -28.02 -4.36
N MET A 51 -3.69 -26.82 -4.26
CA MET A 51 -3.67 -26.05 -3.02
C MET A 51 -4.76 -26.56 -2.07
N LYS A 52 -4.38 -26.85 -0.82
CA LYS A 52 -5.30 -27.22 0.25
C LYS A 52 -5.21 -26.20 1.37
N VAL A 53 -6.35 -25.81 1.92
CA VAL A 53 -6.41 -24.95 3.11
C VAL A 53 -5.73 -25.69 4.26
N ARG A 54 -4.69 -25.09 4.84
CA ARG A 54 -3.96 -25.65 5.98
C ARG A 54 -4.41 -25.09 7.32
N ARG A 55 -4.92 -23.85 7.33
CA ARG A 55 -5.31 -23.11 8.52
C ARG A 55 -6.50 -22.20 8.20
N THR A 56 -7.34 -21.97 9.20
CA THR A 56 -8.45 -21.01 9.15
C THR A 56 -8.37 -20.12 10.38
N LEU A 57 -7.96 -18.86 10.18
CA LEU A 57 -7.76 -17.90 11.27
C LEU A 57 -9.10 -17.24 11.61
N LYS A 58 -9.72 -17.66 12.72
CA LYS A 58 -11.02 -17.13 13.18
C LYS A 58 -10.82 -16.06 14.25
N GLY A 59 -11.42 -14.89 14.06
CA GLY A 59 -11.39 -13.84 15.09
C GLY A 59 -11.92 -12.47 14.69
N HIS A 60 -11.90 -12.13 13.40
CA HIS A 60 -12.58 -10.93 12.93
C HIS A 60 -14.10 -11.13 12.90
N LEU A 61 -14.82 -10.06 13.21
CA LEU A 61 -16.28 -10.03 13.24
C LEU A 61 -16.90 -9.40 11.99
N ALA A 62 -16.06 -8.80 11.14
CA ALA A 62 -16.49 -8.13 9.91
C ALA A 62 -15.54 -8.47 8.75
N LYS A 63 -15.75 -7.78 7.62
CA LYS A 63 -14.96 -7.97 6.40
C LYS A 63 -13.50 -7.59 6.63
N ILE A 64 -12.60 -8.45 6.20
CA ILE A 64 -11.15 -8.22 6.20
C ILE A 64 -10.78 -7.53 4.88
N TYR A 65 -10.12 -6.38 4.96
CA TYR A 65 -9.74 -5.59 3.77
C TYR A 65 -8.28 -5.79 3.37
N ALA A 66 -7.41 -5.98 4.35
CA ALA A 66 -5.99 -6.13 4.10
C ALA A 66 -5.36 -7.17 5.02
N MET A 67 -4.33 -7.81 4.49
CA MET A 67 -3.36 -8.55 5.29
C MET A 67 -1.94 -8.27 4.77
N HIS A 68 -0.95 -8.48 5.64
CA HIS A 68 0.46 -8.43 5.28
C HIS A 68 1.26 -9.45 6.10
N TRP A 69 2.10 -10.23 5.43
CA TRP A 69 3.03 -11.15 6.09
C TRP A 69 4.20 -10.37 6.70
N ALA A 70 4.69 -10.83 7.83
CA ALA A 70 5.99 -10.43 8.34
C ALA A 70 7.11 -11.17 7.59
N SER A 71 8.31 -10.61 7.63
CA SER A 71 9.51 -11.18 6.97
C SER A 71 9.91 -12.55 7.52
N ASP A 72 9.45 -12.92 8.72
CA ASP A 72 9.75 -14.18 9.38
C ASP A 72 8.95 -15.38 8.82
N LYS A 73 8.04 -15.15 7.87
CA LYS A 73 7.18 -16.17 7.23
C LYS A 73 6.30 -16.94 8.21
N ARG A 74 6.09 -16.42 9.41
CA ARG A 74 5.30 -17.02 10.48
C ARG A 74 4.19 -16.08 10.91
N HIS A 75 4.50 -14.81 11.13
CA HIS A 75 3.51 -13.84 11.56
C HIS A 75 2.87 -13.11 10.39
N LEU A 76 1.62 -12.69 10.57
CA LEU A 76 0.94 -11.81 9.65
C LEU A 76 0.01 -10.88 10.42
N VAL A 77 -0.24 -9.71 9.84
CA VAL A 77 -1.22 -8.76 10.35
C VAL A 77 -2.43 -8.74 9.42
N SER A 78 -3.64 -8.63 9.98
CA SER A 78 -4.88 -8.43 9.23
C SER A 78 -5.69 -7.27 9.78
N ALA A 79 -6.29 -6.49 8.88
CA ALA A 79 -7.16 -5.36 9.20
C ALA A 79 -8.59 -5.61 8.72
N SER A 80 -9.55 -5.22 9.55
CA SER A 80 -10.96 -5.52 9.34
C SER A 80 -11.85 -4.36 9.75
N GLN A 81 -13.06 -4.35 9.16
CA GLN A 81 -14.11 -3.37 9.44
C GLN A 81 -14.72 -3.45 10.85
N ASP A 82 -14.32 -4.44 11.64
CA ASP A 82 -14.65 -4.52 13.07
C ASP A 82 -13.80 -3.57 13.92
N GLY A 83 -12.99 -2.71 13.29
CA GLY A 83 -12.11 -1.76 13.96
C GLY A 83 -10.96 -2.44 14.69
N LYS A 84 -10.50 -3.59 14.19
CA LYS A 84 -9.38 -4.32 14.79
C LYS A 84 -8.28 -4.59 13.78
N LEU A 85 -7.05 -4.45 14.27
CA LEU A 85 -5.85 -4.96 13.64
C LEU A 85 -5.37 -6.17 14.46
N ILE A 86 -5.35 -7.36 13.86
CA ILE A 86 -4.93 -8.58 14.57
C ILE A 86 -3.60 -9.06 14.00
N VAL A 87 -2.62 -9.29 14.87
CA VAL A 87 -1.36 -9.97 14.56
C VAL A 87 -1.52 -11.44 14.92
N TRP A 88 -1.25 -12.32 13.97
CA TRP A 88 -1.41 -13.76 14.09
C TRP A 88 -0.07 -14.46 14.02
N ASP A 89 0.04 -15.59 14.71
CA ASP A 89 1.00 -16.63 14.41
C ASP A 89 0.33 -17.65 13.50
N ALA A 90 0.76 -17.72 12.22
CA ALA A 90 0.13 -18.58 11.23
C ALA A 90 0.29 -20.07 11.50
N TYR A 91 1.32 -20.47 12.29
CA TYR A 91 1.58 -21.88 12.55
C TYR A 91 0.63 -22.42 13.60
N THR A 92 0.46 -21.65 14.68
CA THR A 92 -0.37 -22.00 15.85
C THR A 92 -1.80 -21.49 15.75
N THR A 93 -2.10 -20.57 14.82
CA THR A 93 -3.38 -19.84 14.69
C THR A 93 -3.73 -18.90 15.84
N ASN A 94 -2.77 -18.67 16.73
CA ASN A 94 -2.97 -17.80 17.88
C ASN A 94 -2.97 -16.33 17.48
N LYS A 95 -3.78 -15.53 18.20
CA LYS A 95 -3.76 -14.07 18.14
C LYS A 95 -2.65 -13.59 19.06
N VAL A 96 -1.56 -13.08 18.50
CA VAL A 96 -0.43 -12.53 19.28
C VAL A 96 -0.80 -11.15 19.80
N HIS A 97 -1.39 -10.31 18.95
CA HIS A 97 -1.91 -9.01 19.33
C HIS A 97 -3.30 -8.77 18.71
N ALA A 98 -4.16 -8.08 19.45
CA ALA A 98 -5.43 -7.56 18.95
C ALA A 98 -5.51 -6.09 19.31
N ILE A 99 -5.28 -5.23 18.33
CA ILE A 99 -5.14 -3.79 18.48
C ILE A 99 -6.48 -3.16 18.10
N PRO A 100 -7.18 -2.49 19.03
CA PRO A 100 -8.36 -1.72 18.69
C PRO A 100 -7.95 -0.46 17.93
N LEU A 101 -8.65 -0.19 16.84
CA LEU A 101 -8.44 0.95 15.97
C LEU A 101 -9.45 2.03 16.30
N ARG A 102 -9.05 3.29 16.10
CA ARG A 102 -9.92 4.44 16.34
C ARG A 102 -11.05 4.52 15.30
N SER A 103 -10.72 4.23 14.04
CA SER A 103 -11.68 4.13 12.94
C SER A 103 -11.94 2.67 12.62
N SER A 104 -13.21 2.33 12.41
CA SER A 104 -13.61 1.01 11.91
C SER A 104 -13.33 0.85 10.41
N TRP A 105 -13.17 1.93 9.66
CA TRP A 105 -13.07 1.90 8.20
C TRP A 105 -11.61 1.78 7.73
N VAL A 106 -11.01 0.63 8.00
CA VAL A 106 -9.60 0.39 7.68
C VAL A 106 -9.47 -0.32 6.34
N MET A 107 -8.62 0.21 5.47
CA MET A 107 -8.45 -0.27 4.10
C MET A 107 -7.08 -0.92 3.88
N THR A 108 -6.07 -0.53 4.66
CA THR A 108 -4.71 -1.04 4.54
C THR A 108 -4.11 -1.43 5.87
N CYS A 109 -3.18 -2.38 5.81
CA CYS A 109 -2.24 -2.66 6.88
C CYS A 109 -0.88 -3.05 6.32
N ALA A 110 0.16 -2.80 7.09
CA ALA A 110 1.52 -3.20 6.78
C ALA A 110 2.23 -3.73 8.03
N TYR A 111 3.17 -4.65 7.80
CA TYR A 111 4.07 -5.17 8.81
C TYR A 111 5.48 -4.65 8.49
N ALA A 112 6.15 -4.04 9.47
CA ALA A 112 7.52 -3.56 9.28
C ALA A 112 8.50 -4.73 9.08
N PRO A 113 9.54 -4.56 8.25
CA PRO A 113 10.49 -5.63 7.96
C PRO A 113 11.20 -6.19 9.19
N SER A 114 11.41 -5.38 10.25
CA SER A 114 12.04 -5.82 11.50
C SER A 114 11.16 -6.68 12.40
N GLY A 115 9.85 -6.74 12.12
CA GLY A 115 8.88 -7.36 13.02
C GLY A 115 8.42 -6.46 14.19
N GLY A 116 8.97 -5.25 14.33
CA GLY A 116 8.73 -4.38 15.49
C GLY A 116 7.50 -3.49 15.40
N PHE A 117 7.02 -3.19 14.19
CA PHE A 117 5.91 -2.26 13.98
C PHE A 117 4.86 -2.83 13.03
N VAL A 118 3.63 -2.36 13.22
CA VAL A 118 2.54 -2.52 12.25
C VAL A 118 1.90 -1.17 11.99
N ALA A 119 1.41 -0.96 10.77
CA ALA A 119 0.70 0.25 10.38
C ALA A 119 -0.68 -0.11 9.85
N CYS A 120 -1.61 0.84 9.96
CA CYS A 120 -2.90 0.78 9.30
C CYS A 120 -3.38 2.17 8.90
N GLY A 121 -4.35 2.21 7.99
CA GLY A 121 -5.03 3.44 7.59
C GLY A 121 -6.29 3.15 6.79
N GLY A 122 -7.14 4.16 6.63
CA GLY A 122 -8.34 4.07 5.82
C GLY A 122 -9.06 5.40 5.66
N LEU A 123 -10.37 5.41 5.90
CA LEU A 123 -11.23 6.60 5.69
C LEU A 123 -11.04 7.72 6.71
N ASP A 124 -10.19 7.52 7.73
CA ASP A 124 -9.80 8.56 8.68
C ASP A 124 -8.64 9.43 8.18
N ASN A 125 -8.13 9.14 6.98
CA ASN A 125 -7.04 9.85 6.31
C ASN A 125 -5.73 9.88 7.12
N ILE A 126 -5.59 8.97 8.08
CA ILE A 126 -4.44 8.89 8.99
C ILE A 126 -3.76 7.53 8.81
N CYS A 127 -2.43 7.52 8.73
CA CYS A 127 -1.65 6.30 8.92
C CYS A 127 -1.24 6.18 10.39
N SER A 128 -1.84 5.25 11.12
CA SER A 128 -1.46 4.94 12.50
C SER A 128 -0.39 3.85 12.53
N ILE A 129 0.66 4.06 13.31
CA ILE A 129 1.78 3.12 13.49
C ILE A 129 1.78 2.64 14.93
N TYR A 130 1.88 1.33 15.13
CA TYR A 130 1.85 0.67 16.42
C TYR A 130 3.15 -0.08 16.65
N ASN A 131 3.72 0.09 17.84
CA ASN A 131 4.91 -0.63 18.28
C ASN A 131 4.52 -1.93 18.98
N LEU A 132 4.99 -3.06 18.47
CA LEU A 132 4.72 -4.40 19.01
C LEU A 132 5.70 -4.83 20.12
N LYS A 133 6.82 -4.11 20.30
CA LYS A 133 7.87 -4.45 21.29
C LYS A 133 7.53 -4.01 22.71
N THR A 134 6.43 -3.29 22.93
CA THR A 134 6.03 -2.81 24.25
C THR A 134 5.67 -4.00 25.15
N ARG A 135 6.52 -4.27 26.17
CA ARG A 135 6.38 -5.43 27.07
C ARG A 135 5.27 -5.29 28.11
N ASP A 136 4.86 -4.06 28.44
CA ASP A 136 3.89 -3.81 29.50
C ASP A 136 2.74 -2.91 29.01
N GLY A 137 1.54 -3.49 28.95
CA GLY A 137 0.29 -2.78 28.67
C GLY A 137 -0.28 -2.98 27.25
N PRO A 138 -1.46 -2.39 26.98
CA PRO A 138 -2.09 -2.49 25.67
C PRO A 138 -1.25 -1.78 24.60
N VAL A 139 -1.17 -2.38 23.41
CA VAL A 139 -0.51 -1.76 22.25
C VAL A 139 -1.26 -0.47 21.89
N ARG A 140 -0.56 0.65 21.94
CA ARG A 140 -1.07 1.98 21.56
C ARG A 140 -0.38 2.49 20.29
N ALA A 141 -1.02 3.44 19.62
CA ALA A 141 -0.41 4.12 18.50
C ALA A 141 0.86 4.84 18.98
N ALA A 142 1.99 4.49 18.40
CA ALA A 142 3.27 5.16 18.61
C ALA A 142 3.31 6.49 17.85
N ARG A 143 2.74 6.51 16.64
CA ARG A 143 2.65 7.67 15.75
C ARG A 143 1.38 7.65 14.93
N GLU A 144 0.88 8.85 14.61
CA GLU A 144 -0.20 9.08 13.66
C GLU A 144 0.32 10.05 12.61
N LEU A 145 0.27 9.66 11.34
CA LEU A 145 0.71 10.45 10.21
C LEU A 145 -0.52 11.03 9.50
N SER A 146 -0.69 12.34 9.58
CA SER A 146 -1.87 13.06 9.07
C SER A 146 -1.44 14.18 8.12
N ALA A 147 -1.44 13.91 6.81
CA ALA A 147 -1.31 14.95 5.78
C ALA A 147 -2.16 14.68 4.53
N HIS A 148 -2.61 13.44 4.33
CA HIS A 148 -3.55 13.13 3.26
C HIS A 148 -4.89 13.83 3.47
N THR A 149 -5.47 14.31 2.37
CA THR A 149 -6.81 14.93 2.35
C THR A 149 -7.88 13.92 1.90
N GLY A 150 -7.45 12.77 1.39
CA GLY A 150 -8.29 11.64 1.02
C GLY A 150 -8.00 10.39 1.87
N TYR A 151 -8.79 9.35 1.63
CA TYR A 151 -8.66 8.09 2.34
C TYR A 151 -7.35 7.38 2.00
N LEU A 152 -6.76 6.67 2.97
CA LEU A 152 -5.57 5.86 2.71
C LEU A 152 -5.96 4.53 2.06
N SER A 153 -5.42 4.29 0.87
CA SER A 153 -5.66 3.08 0.10
C SER A 153 -4.64 1.98 0.38
N CYS A 154 -3.37 2.36 0.60
CA CYS A 154 -2.27 1.44 0.85
C CYS A 154 -1.20 2.09 1.73
N CYS A 155 -0.43 1.25 2.43
CA CYS A 155 0.77 1.66 3.13
C CYS A 155 1.82 0.55 3.09
N ARG A 156 3.11 0.90 3.03
CA ARG A 156 4.23 -0.05 3.03
C ARG A 156 5.44 0.52 3.74
N PHE A 157 5.97 -0.24 4.69
CA PHE A 157 7.25 0.08 5.31
C PHE A 157 8.39 -0.19 4.33
N ILE A 158 9.30 0.77 4.21
CA ILE A 158 10.60 0.58 3.56
C ILE A 158 11.59 0.03 4.59
N ASN A 159 11.52 0.56 5.81
CA ASN A 159 12.28 0.15 6.98
C ASN A 159 11.53 0.61 8.25
N ASP A 160 12.15 0.50 9.42
CA ASP A 160 11.53 0.87 10.70
C ASP A 160 11.32 2.38 10.89
N ARG A 161 11.97 3.21 10.07
CA ARG A 161 11.90 4.67 10.13
C ARG A 161 11.09 5.28 8.99
N GLN A 162 10.88 4.54 7.89
CA GLN A 162 10.22 5.06 6.71
C GLN A 162 9.05 4.20 6.25
N ILE A 163 7.95 4.89 5.95
CA ILE A 163 6.73 4.29 5.39
C ILE A 163 6.28 5.10 4.18
N LEU A 164 5.81 4.41 3.16
CA LEU A 164 5.14 4.99 2.00
C LEU A 164 3.63 4.80 2.17
N THR A 165 2.86 5.85 1.90
CA THR A 165 1.40 5.81 1.87
C THR A 165 0.89 6.24 0.50
N SER A 166 -0.25 5.68 0.11
CA SER A 166 -1.01 6.11 -1.07
C SER A 166 -2.43 6.45 -0.67
N SER A 167 -3.03 7.41 -1.36
CA SER A 167 -4.31 8.00 -0.97
C SER A 167 -5.24 8.26 -2.16
N GLY A 168 -6.53 8.36 -1.85
CA GLY A 168 -7.57 8.83 -2.77
C GLY A 168 -7.43 10.31 -3.16
N ASP A 169 -6.53 11.07 -2.51
CA ASP A 169 -6.18 12.45 -2.93
C ASP A 169 -5.21 12.53 -4.12
N MET A 170 -5.02 11.41 -4.82
CA MET A 170 -4.15 11.28 -5.99
C MET A 170 -2.65 11.41 -5.68
N SER A 171 -2.26 11.42 -4.40
CA SER A 171 -0.87 11.50 -3.98
C SER A 171 -0.36 10.22 -3.34
N CYS A 172 0.96 10.03 -3.44
CA CYS A 172 1.71 9.16 -2.53
C CYS A 172 2.65 10.01 -1.69
N MET A 173 2.90 9.60 -0.45
CA MET A 173 3.80 10.31 0.46
C MET A 173 4.78 9.35 1.11
N LEU A 174 6.06 9.75 1.12
CA LEU A 174 7.10 9.10 1.90
C LEU A 174 7.25 9.83 3.25
N TRP A 175 7.31 9.07 4.33
CA TRP A 175 7.30 9.62 5.69
C TRP A 175 8.54 9.24 6.48
N ASP A 176 8.97 10.14 7.37
CA ASP A 176 9.83 9.82 8.50
C ASP A 176 8.92 9.55 9.71
N ILE A 177 8.95 8.32 10.21
CA ILE A 177 8.10 7.86 11.32
C ILE A 177 8.52 8.53 12.63
N ASP A 178 9.82 8.64 12.88
CA ASP A 178 10.33 9.15 14.15
C ASP A 178 10.02 10.64 14.30
N ALA A 179 10.19 11.40 13.22
CA ALA A 179 9.84 12.82 13.17
C ALA A 179 8.33 13.07 12.99
N GLY A 180 7.60 12.13 12.38
CA GLY A 180 6.17 12.26 12.07
C GLY A 180 5.89 13.25 10.94
N VAL A 181 6.81 13.39 9.99
CA VAL A 181 6.73 14.38 8.90
C VAL A 181 6.86 13.71 7.54
N LYS A 182 6.26 14.35 6.53
CA LYS A 182 6.44 13.99 5.11
C LYS A 182 7.85 14.35 4.68
N ILE A 183 8.57 13.38 4.11
CA ILE A 183 9.88 13.56 3.47
C ILE A 183 9.67 14.00 2.02
N GLU A 184 8.84 13.26 1.28
CA GLU A 184 8.58 13.49 -0.14
C GLU A 184 7.11 13.24 -0.48
N GLU A 185 6.65 13.90 -1.54
CA GLU A 185 5.30 13.79 -2.09
C GLU A 185 5.36 13.54 -3.59
N PHE A 186 4.56 12.59 -4.05
CA PHE A 186 4.45 12.19 -5.44
C PHE A 186 3.02 12.51 -5.92
N ILE A 187 2.88 13.48 -6.83
CA ILE A 187 1.58 14.10 -7.21
C ILE A 187 1.23 13.96 -8.71
N ASP A 188 1.67 12.88 -9.34
CA ASP A 188 1.51 12.72 -10.80
C ASP A 188 0.23 11.98 -11.22
N HIS A 189 -0.49 11.36 -10.28
CA HIS A 189 -1.72 10.63 -10.61
C HIS A 189 -2.88 11.60 -10.85
N THR A 190 -3.73 11.27 -11.82
CA THR A 190 -4.92 12.06 -12.18
C THR A 190 -6.22 11.47 -11.62
N GLY A 191 -6.11 10.55 -10.66
CA GLY A 191 -7.22 9.86 -10.01
C GLY A 191 -6.74 9.15 -8.75
N ASP A 192 -7.68 8.57 -8.00
CA ASP A 192 -7.41 7.88 -6.75
C ASP A 192 -6.28 6.85 -6.90
N VAL A 193 -5.24 6.98 -6.07
CA VAL A 193 -4.16 5.98 -6.07
C VAL A 193 -4.65 4.80 -5.27
N MET A 194 -4.99 3.72 -5.96
CA MET A 194 -5.44 2.47 -5.35
C MET A 194 -4.34 1.40 -5.41
N ARG A 195 -4.46 0.41 -4.51
CA ARG A 195 -3.54 -0.73 -4.37
C ARG A 195 -3.63 -1.71 -5.53
#